data_AF-A0A0B6XU02-F1
#
_entry.id   AF-A0A0B6XU02-F1
#
_cell.length_a   1.000
_cell.length_b   1.000
_cell.length_c   1.000
_cell.angle_alpha   90.00
_cell.angle_beta   90.00
_cell.angle_gamma   90.00
#
_symmetry.space_group_name_H-M   'P 1'
#
loop_
_entity.id
_entity.type
_entity.pdbx_description
1 polymer ?
#
loop_
_entity_poly.entity_id
_entity_poly.type
_entity_poly.pdbx_seq_one_letter_code
_entity_poly.pdbx_strand_id
1 'polypeptide(L)' 'GKEASAAMEMSLLVNYIQPVHFHTFDASEKRKRSYEITSFVETQGTSLLKEFPVDFVNYNKRQMSRIYPRGTR' A
#
# COMPACT_ATOMS: atom_id res chain seq x y z
N GLY A 1 6.11 6.27 -13.23
CA GLY A 1 7.11 7.33 -12.99
C GLY A 1 7.73 7.09 -11.64
N LYS A 2 9.01 7.46 -11.45
CA LYS A 2 9.65 7.40 -10.14
C LYS A 2 9.20 8.64 -9.36
N GLU A 3 8.66 8.46 -8.16
CA GLU A 3 8.32 9.58 -7.29
C GLU A 3 9.59 10.31 -6.84
N ALA A 4 9.50 11.63 -6.70
CA ALA A 4 10.56 12.43 -6.11
C ALA A 4 10.69 12.13 -4.61
N SER A 5 11.87 12.34 -4.03
CA SER A 5 12.01 12.28 -2.58
C SER A 5 11.17 13.40 -1.93
N ALA A 6 10.49 13.08 -0.82
CA ALA A 6 9.64 14.05 -0.15
C ALA A 6 10.47 15.14 0.52
N ALA A 7 10.13 16.40 0.24
CA ALA A 7 10.66 17.54 0.99
C ALA A 7 10.09 17.55 2.43
N MET A 8 10.85 18.05 3.39
CA MET A 8 10.46 18.06 4.81
C MET A 8 9.10 18.71 5.04
N GLU A 9 8.83 19.84 4.39
CA GLU A 9 7.56 20.58 4.49
C GLU A 9 6.36 19.71 4.11
N MET A 10 6.50 18.88 3.07
CA MET A 10 5.46 17.96 2.63
C MET A 10 5.33 16.76 3.56
N SER A 11 6.43 16.25 4.11
CA SER A 11 6.40 15.14 5.07
C SER A 11 5.68 15.50 6.37
N LEU A 12 5.78 16.76 6.82
CA LEU A 12 5.09 17.23 8.04
C LEU A 12 3.56 17.23 7.91
N LEU A 13 3.03 17.21 6.68
CA LEU A 13 1.59 17.16 6.42
C LEU A 13 1.03 15.73 6.46
N VAL A 14 1.88 14.70 6.51
CA VAL A 14 1.48 13.29 6.43
C VAL A 14 1.32 12.70 7.84
N ASN A 15 0.16 12.07 8.10
CA ASN A 15 -0.14 11.42 9.37
C ASN A 15 -0.67 9.98 9.19
N TYR A 16 -1.97 9.79 9.10
CA TYR A 16 -2.66 8.50 9.08
C TYR A 16 -2.59 7.77 7.73
N ILE A 17 -2.15 8.45 6.67
CA ILE A 17 -2.08 7.93 5.31
C ILE A 17 -0.64 8.10 4.81
N GLN A 18 0.28 7.32 5.38
CA GLN A 18 1.69 7.35 5.03
C GLN A 18 1.99 6.33 3.93
N PRO A 19 2.27 6.74 2.68
CA PRO A 19 2.55 5.81 1.60
C PRO A 19 3.87 5.08 1.84
N VAL A 20 3.82 3.75 1.71
CA VAL A 20 5.00 2.88 1.80
C VAL A 20 5.04 1.88 0.65
N HIS A 21 6.24 1.42 0.31
CA HIS A 21 6.40 0.31 -0.62
C HIS A 21 5.96 -0.99 0.06
N PHE A 22 5.09 -1.75 -0.60
CA PHE A 22 4.67 -3.05 -0.10
C PHE A 22 5.74 -4.10 -0.35
N HIS A 23 6.03 -4.89 0.69
CA HIS A 23 6.96 -6.01 0.61
C HIS A 23 6.20 -7.35 0.65
N THR A 24 5.54 -7.64 1.77
CA THR A 24 4.68 -8.83 1.93
C THR A 24 3.57 -8.53 2.96
N PHE A 25 2.52 -9.36 2.98
CA PHE A 25 1.49 -9.30 4.01
C PHE A 25 2.05 -9.57 5.42
N ASP A 26 2.90 -10.59 5.58
CA ASP A 26 3.56 -10.92 6.85
C ASP A 26 4.44 -9.77 7.39
N ALA A 27 5.21 -9.09 6.53
CA ALA A 27 6.01 -7.94 6.94
C ALA A 27 5.13 -6.78 7.43
N SER A 28 4.02 -6.56 6.72
CA SER A 28 3.04 -5.52 7.07
C SER A 28 2.34 -5.82 8.40
N GLU A 29 1.96 -7.09 8.60
CA GLU A 29 1.37 -7.58 9.84
C GLU A 29 2.34 -7.44 11.03
N LYS A 30 3.60 -7.87 10.87
CA LYS A 30 4.65 -7.76 11.90
C LYS A 30 4.93 -6.33 12.31
N ARG A 31 4.95 -5.38 11.36
CA ARG A 31 5.17 -3.94 11.64
C ARG A 31 4.02 -3.33 12.42
N LYS A 32 2.79 -3.85 12.26
CA LYS A 32 1.58 -3.40 12.97
C LYS A 32 1.26 -1.90 12.87
N ARG A 33 1.65 -1.22 11.79
CA ARG A 33 1.43 0.22 11.60
C ARG A 33 0.19 0.51 10.76
N SER A 34 -0.93 0.75 11.41
CA SER A 34 -2.22 1.00 10.73
C SER A 34 -2.26 2.28 9.88
N TYR A 35 -1.35 3.22 10.12
CA TYR A 35 -1.23 4.46 9.34
C TYR A 35 -0.45 4.30 8.03
N GLU A 36 0.16 3.13 7.78
CA GLU A 36 0.85 2.84 6.52
C GLU A 36 -0.17 2.39 5.45
N ILE A 37 -0.06 2.98 4.27
CA ILE A 37 -0.89 2.66 3.09
C ILE A 37 -0.02 2.19 1.93
N THR A 38 -0.52 1.26 1.14
CA THR A 38 0.10 0.88 -0.13
C THR A 38 -0.85 1.18 -1.29
N SER A 39 -0.30 1.78 -2.35
CA SER A 39 -0.95 1.85 -3.66
C SER A 39 -0.51 0.71 -4.57
N PHE A 40 -1.46 -0.06 -5.09
CA PHE A 40 -1.24 -1.13 -6.06
C PHE A 40 -1.80 -0.74 -7.42
N VAL A 41 -1.04 -1.00 -8.47
CA VAL A 41 -1.61 -1.03 -9.82
C VAL A 41 -2.60 -2.20 -9.92
N GLU A 42 -3.68 -2.04 -10.68
CA GLU A 42 -4.75 -3.05 -10.82
C GLU A 42 -4.23 -4.46 -11.12
N THR A 43 -3.20 -4.59 -11.94
CA THR A 43 -2.58 -5.90 -12.25
C THR A 43 -1.94 -6.54 -11.03
N GLN A 44 -1.20 -5.78 -10.23
CA GLN A 44 -0.58 -6.27 -9.00
C GLN A 44 -1.63 -6.59 -7.93
N GLY A 45 -2.61 -5.70 -7.74
CA GLY A 45 -3.72 -5.93 -6.80
C GLY A 45 -4.51 -7.20 -7.14
N THR A 46 -4.78 -7.43 -8.43
CA THR A 46 -5.45 -8.65 -8.89
C THR A 46 -4.60 -9.90 -8.66
N SER A 47 -3.29 -9.86 -8.92
CA SER A 47 -2.40 -11.00 -8.66
C SER A 47 -2.37 -11.36 -7.18
N LEU A 48 -2.18 -10.37 -6.30
CA LEU A 48 -2.17 -10.59 -4.85
C LEU A 48 -3.51 -11.12 -4.35
N LEU A 49 -4.64 -10.65 -4.89
CA LEU A 49 -5.97 -11.15 -4.54
C LEU A 49 -6.18 -12.62 -4.97
N LYS A 50 -5.66 -13.02 -6.14
CA LYS A 50 -5.77 -14.40 -6.64
C LYS A 50 -4.90 -15.37 -5.84
N GLU A 51 -3.71 -14.93 -5.43
CA GLU A 51 -2.73 -15.79 -4.75
C GLU A 51 -2.94 -15.83 -3.23
N PHE A 52 -3.29 -14.69 -2.62
CA PHE A 52 -3.39 -14.51 -1.16
C PHE A 52 -4.68 -13.80 -0.73
N PRO A 53 -5.88 -14.32 -1.07
CA PRO A 53 -7.14 -13.61 -0.81
C PRO A 53 -7.40 -13.35 0.69
N VAL A 54 -7.08 -14.33 1.55
CA VAL A 54 -7.31 -14.21 3.00
C VAL A 54 -6.36 -13.21 3.64
N ASP A 55 -5.08 -13.22 3.25
CA ASP A 55 -4.09 -12.29 3.77
C ASP A 55 -4.39 -10.86 3.33
N PHE A 56 -4.86 -10.66 2.09
CA PHE A 56 -5.28 -9.35 1.62
C PHE A 56 -6.48 -8.83 2.45
N VAL A 57 -7.46 -9.68 2.75
CA VAL A 57 -8.56 -9.32 3.66
C VAL A 57 -8.02 -8.95 5.06
N ASN A 58 -7.11 -9.75 5.62
CA ASN A 58 -6.53 -9.48 6.94
C ASN A 58 -5.69 -8.20 6.98
N TYR A 59 -4.93 -7.91 5.93
CA TYR A 59 -4.22 -6.65 5.74
C TYR A 59 -5.20 -5.47 5.78
N ASN A 60 -6.28 -5.55 5.00
CA ASN A 60 -7.27 -4.47 4.90
C ASN A 60 -8.15 -4.27 6.14
N LYS A 61 -8.12 -5.19 7.11
CA LYS A 61 -8.74 -4.95 8.43
C LYS A 61 -7.98 -3.90 9.25
N ARG A 62 -6.70 -3.68 8.96
CA ARG A 62 -5.81 -2.85 9.79
C ARG A 62 -5.10 -1.74 9.04
N GLN A 63 -4.89 -1.88 7.74
CA GLN A 63 -4.19 -0.93 6.86
C GLN A 63 -5.03 -0.65 5.62
N MET A 64 -4.68 0.40 4.89
CA MET A 64 -5.39 0.75 3.66
C MET A 64 -4.66 0.21 2.43
N SER A 65 -5.44 -0.23 1.43
CA SER A 65 -4.97 -0.49 0.07
C SER A 65 -5.64 0.45 -0.91
N ARG A 66 -4.85 1.18 -1.72
CA ARG A 66 -5.35 2.00 -2.83
C ARG A 66 -5.10 1.26 -4.16
N ILE A 67 -6.14 1.02 -4.95
CA ILE A 67 -6.00 0.42 -6.29
C ILE A 67 -6.11 1.51 -7.36
N TYR A 68 -5.23 1.50 -8.36
CA TYR A 68 -5.32 2.42 -9.49
C TYR A 68 -5.17 1.71 -10.85
N PRO A 69 -5.80 2.23 -11.93
CA PRO A 69 -5.78 1.58 -13.24
C PRO A 69 -4.37 1.49 -13.82
N ARG A 70 -4.08 0.43 -14.58
CA ARG A 70 -2.82 0.35 -15.35
C ARG A 70 -2.77 1.46 -16.39
N GLY A 71 -1.58 2.01 -16.65
CA GLY A 71 -1.39 3.15 -17.55
C GLY A 71 -1.66 2.90 -19.04
N THR A 72 -1.99 1.67 -19.44
CA THR A 72 -2.38 1.32 -20.82
C THR A 72 -3.90 1.38 -21.05
N ARG A 73 -4.67 1.84 -20.06
CA ARG A 73 -6.11 2.09 -20.18
C ARG A 73 -6.32 3.51 -20.71
#